data_AF-A0A9D2F5R3-F1
#
_entry.id   AF-A0A9D2F5R3-F1
#
_cell.length_a   1.000
_cell.length_b   1.000
_cell.length_c   1.000
_cell.angle_alpha   90.00
_cell.angle_beta   90.00
_cell.angle_gamma   90.00
#
_symmetry.space_group_name_H-M   'P 1'
#
loop_
_entity.id
_entity.type
_entity.pdbx_description
1 polymer ?
#
loop_
_entity_poly.entity_id
_entity_poly.type
_entity_poly.pdbx_seq_one_letter_code
_entity_poly.pdbx_strand_id
1 'polypeptide(L)'
;MKKTIPLLGAVLALVIVGAVFVIWQQNQSTSDSTNETSSSQSTSQTSSQNSSESSTSSESTESSDPILKQIEAMTIEEKVGQLFLARYPGEIAVSDSQTYHIGGYLLFGADFENETADSLLNKIQALQSDKEIPMFIGADEEGGTVTRISRNPNLAASPFQSPQAIYQANGWEGIAADTVQKAEILTSYGIQLGLFPVADVATDPNAFIYERTIGQDAKGTSTFVETVVNSLKETQVVSTLKHFPGYGNNLDSHIEIVRDERPIEELRQNDFLPFQAGIKAGVDSILVSHNIVTSIDPDVPASISPKINHVLRDELGFNGVVMTDDMDMVGLADFISQEEAGLAALKAGNDLVLSSSYAVQIPTVVQAVKNGDYSEAALDTSVERILRLKQRLGMME
;
A
#
# COMPACT_ATOMS: atom_id res chain seq x y z
N MET A 1 -25.01 46.64 40.25
CA MET A 1 -25.27 45.46 41.13
C MET A 1 -25.02 44.23 40.28
N LYS A 2 -24.21 43.22 40.57
CA LYS A 2 -23.22 42.81 41.59
C LYS A 2 -22.29 41.87 40.78
N LYS A 3 -20.95 42.06 40.77
CA LYS A 3 -19.95 41.43 41.67
C LYS A 3 -20.01 39.88 41.65
N THR A 4 -18.95 39.06 41.59
CA THR A 4 -17.48 39.19 41.48
C THR A 4 -16.89 37.78 41.62
N ILE A 5 -15.83 37.48 40.84
CA ILE A 5 -14.50 36.89 41.22
C ILE A 5 -14.40 35.40 41.66
N PRO A 6 -13.29 34.71 41.28
CA PRO A 6 -13.08 33.26 41.41
C PRO A 6 -12.33 32.87 42.69
N LEU A 7 -12.22 31.57 42.99
CA LEU A 7 -11.41 31.07 44.10
C LEU A 7 -10.24 30.22 43.61
N LEU A 8 -9.04 30.76 43.84
CA LEU A 8 -7.77 30.06 44.01
C LEU A 8 -7.81 29.17 45.26
N GLY A 9 -7.01 28.11 45.26
CA GLY A 9 -6.65 27.35 46.46
C GLY A 9 -5.43 26.46 46.23
N ALA A 10 -4.24 27.06 46.32
CA ALA A 10 -2.94 26.39 46.42
C ALA A 10 -2.71 25.81 47.82
N VAL A 11 -1.56 25.12 48.01
CA VAL A 11 -0.82 24.76 49.27
C VAL A 11 -0.65 23.22 49.41
N LEU A 12 0.50 22.55 49.66
CA LEU A 12 1.87 22.80 50.20
C LEU A 12 2.75 21.58 49.72
N ALA A 13 3.93 21.65 49.10
CA ALA A 13 5.33 21.80 49.56
C ALA A 13 5.91 20.80 50.61
N LEU A 14 7.20 20.41 50.38
CA LEU A 14 8.27 19.84 51.25
C LEU A 14 8.43 18.29 51.23
N VAL A 15 9.60 17.60 51.16
CA VAL A 15 11.04 17.86 51.49
C VAL A 15 11.86 16.58 51.07
N ILE A 16 12.96 16.62 50.27
CA ILE A 16 14.43 16.70 50.58
C ILE A 16 15.26 15.40 50.31
N VAL A 17 16.35 15.58 49.52
CA VAL A 17 17.73 14.97 49.56
C VAL A 17 17.89 13.46 49.21
N GLY A 18 18.89 13.01 48.45
CA GLY A 18 20.19 13.61 48.12
C GLY A 18 20.98 12.86 47.04
N ALA A 19 22.10 13.50 46.69
CA ALA A 19 23.02 13.21 45.61
C ALA A 19 24.18 12.28 46.02
N VAL A 20 24.66 11.49 45.05
CA VAL A 20 26.07 11.28 44.65
C VAL A 20 27.07 10.60 45.62
N PHE A 21 27.86 9.69 45.01
CA PHE A 21 29.21 9.19 45.36
C PHE A 21 29.33 7.93 46.23
N VAL A 22 29.91 6.85 45.67
CA VAL A 22 31.30 6.38 45.93
C VAL A 22 31.58 5.17 45.02
N ILE A 23 32.56 5.34 44.13
CA ILE A 23 33.30 4.27 43.44
C ILE A 23 34.56 3.97 44.28
N TRP A 24 35.09 2.75 44.12
CA TRP A 24 36.42 2.26 44.55
C TRP A 24 36.49 1.86 46.04
N GLN A 25 37.04 0.71 46.45
CA GLN A 25 38.12 -0.10 45.88
C GLN A 25 38.25 -1.43 46.68
N GLN A 26 38.96 -2.39 46.09
CA GLN A 26 39.65 -3.53 46.72
C GLN A 26 38.78 -4.75 47.09
N ASN A 27 39.14 -5.99 46.76
CA ASN A 27 40.46 -6.49 46.43
C ASN A 27 40.41 -7.80 45.62
N GLN A 28 41.36 -7.92 44.70
CA GLN A 28 41.70 -9.14 43.97
C GLN A 28 42.43 -10.16 44.86
N SER A 29 42.33 -11.44 44.52
CA SER A 29 43.41 -12.45 44.56
C SER A 29 42.89 -13.65 43.73
N THR A 30 43.39 -14.01 42.54
CA THR A 30 44.61 -14.82 42.24
C THR A 30 44.86 -15.90 43.29
N SER A 31 45.13 -17.18 43.00
CA SER A 31 45.39 -18.00 41.81
C SER A 31 45.57 -19.42 42.37
N ASP A 32 45.22 -20.49 41.65
CA ASP A 32 46.15 -21.61 41.47
C ASP A 32 45.63 -22.68 40.49
N SER A 33 46.59 -23.09 39.68
CA SER A 33 46.59 -24.10 38.63
C SER A 33 46.74 -25.52 39.18
N THR A 34 46.18 -26.51 38.47
CA THR A 34 46.95 -27.71 38.06
C THR A 34 46.28 -28.45 36.91
N ASN A 35 47.09 -28.67 35.87
CA ASN A 35 47.02 -29.64 34.79
C ASN A 35 46.33 -30.97 35.13
N GLU A 36 45.62 -31.53 34.15
CA GLU A 36 45.96 -32.86 33.67
C GLU A 36 45.78 -32.97 32.14
N THR A 37 46.78 -33.60 31.54
CA THR A 37 47.01 -33.80 30.11
C THR A 37 46.48 -35.17 29.73
N SER A 38 45.85 -35.31 28.56
CA SER A 38 46.16 -36.47 27.72
C SER A 38 45.97 -36.14 26.25
N SER A 39 47.07 -36.34 25.53
CA SER A 39 47.28 -36.19 24.11
C SER A 39 46.92 -37.45 23.34
N SER A 40 46.61 -37.26 22.05
CA SER A 40 47.12 -38.04 20.91
C SER A 40 46.52 -37.40 19.65
N GLN A 41 47.29 -36.60 18.88
CA GLN A 41 48.05 -37.02 17.67
C GLN A 41 47.17 -37.78 16.68
N SER A 42 47.17 -37.58 15.36
CA SER A 42 47.96 -36.89 14.33
C SER A 42 47.24 -37.33 13.03
N THR A 43 47.19 -36.61 11.90
CA THR A 43 48.27 -36.56 10.92
C THR A 43 47.82 -35.69 9.75
N SER A 44 48.72 -34.81 9.33
CA SER A 44 48.66 -34.01 8.12
C SER A 44 48.83 -34.86 6.86
N GLN A 45 48.16 -34.47 5.77
CA GLN A 45 48.71 -34.65 4.43
C GLN A 45 48.56 -33.37 3.63
N THR A 46 49.73 -32.83 3.28
CA THR A 46 49.96 -31.79 2.29
C THR A 46 50.00 -32.42 0.91
N SER A 47 49.32 -31.82 -0.07
CA SER A 47 49.71 -31.93 -1.48
C SER A 47 49.51 -30.58 -2.16
N SER A 48 50.62 -29.92 -2.45
CA SER A 48 50.74 -28.79 -3.35
C SER A 48 50.49 -29.24 -4.79
N GLN A 49 49.73 -28.47 -5.59
CA GLN A 49 50.18 -27.99 -6.90
C GLN A 49 49.14 -27.13 -7.64
N ASN A 50 49.70 -26.11 -8.30
CA ASN A 50 49.25 -25.41 -9.50
C ASN A 50 48.12 -24.36 -9.43
N SER A 51 48.61 -23.13 -9.26
CA SER A 51 48.23 -21.93 -10.02
C SER A 51 47.56 -22.19 -11.37
N SER A 52 46.35 -21.66 -11.50
CA SER A 52 45.82 -21.06 -12.73
C SER A 52 44.89 -19.94 -12.29
N GLU A 53 45.39 -18.71 -12.35
CA GLU A 53 44.57 -17.50 -12.33
C GLU A 53 43.64 -17.57 -13.54
N SER A 54 42.39 -17.98 -13.30
CA SER A 54 41.30 -17.69 -14.21
C SER A 54 40.69 -16.38 -13.71
N SER A 55 41.13 -15.30 -14.32
CA SER A 55 40.44 -14.02 -14.30
C SER A 55 39.05 -14.23 -14.89
N THR A 56 38.08 -14.56 -14.06
CA THR A 56 36.66 -14.50 -14.43
C THR A 56 36.30 -13.03 -14.43
N SER A 57 36.41 -12.40 -15.59
CA SER A 57 35.72 -11.15 -15.86
C SER A 57 34.26 -11.37 -15.51
N SER A 58 33.76 -10.63 -14.52
CA SER A 58 32.33 -10.51 -14.27
C SER A 58 31.73 -9.77 -15.47
N GLU A 59 31.45 -10.52 -16.52
CA GLU A 59 30.59 -10.09 -17.61
C GLU A 59 29.22 -9.93 -16.96
N SER A 60 28.86 -8.69 -16.63
CA SER A 60 27.51 -8.31 -16.25
C SER A 60 26.62 -8.73 -17.41
N THR A 61 25.90 -9.83 -17.24
CA THR A 61 24.86 -10.24 -18.19
C THR A 61 23.82 -9.13 -18.21
N GLU A 62 23.90 -8.23 -19.20
CA GLU A 62 22.83 -7.27 -19.45
C GLU A 62 21.51 -8.05 -19.52
N SER A 63 20.57 -7.72 -18.63
CA SER A 63 19.28 -8.38 -18.58
C SER A 63 18.59 -8.25 -19.93
N SER A 64 18.07 -9.33 -20.52
CA SER A 64 17.31 -9.26 -21.77
C SER A 64 15.87 -8.78 -21.56
N ASP A 65 15.42 -8.61 -20.32
CA ASP A 65 14.07 -8.14 -19.99
C ASP A 65 13.97 -6.61 -20.21
N PRO A 66 13.11 -6.12 -21.13
CA PRO A 66 12.92 -4.70 -21.37
C PRO A 66 12.56 -3.89 -20.12
N ILE A 67 11.80 -4.46 -19.19
CA ILE A 67 11.41 -3.77 -17.96
C ILE A 67 12.62 -3.56 -17.06
N LEU A 68 13.49 -4.57 -16.93
CA LEU A 68 14.70 -4.44 -16.12
C LEU A 68 15.68 -3.44 -16.74
N LYS A 69 15.80 -3.40 -18.07
CA LYS A 69 16.58 -2.37 -18.77
C LYS A 69 16.02 -0.96 -18.54
N GLN A 70 14.70 -0.80 -18.57
CA GLN A 70 14.05 0.47 -18.28
C GLN A 70 14.40 0.93 -16.85
N ILE A 71 14.31 0.04 -15.86
CA ILE A 71 14.62 0.34 -14.46
C ILE A 71 16.10 0.72 -14.29
N GLU A 72 17.01 0.01 -14.93
CA GLU A 72 18.45 0.32 -14.92
C GLU A 72 18.76 1.71 -15.51
N ALA A 73 17.95 2.18 -16.45
CA ALA A 73 18.10 3.49 -17.08
C ALA A 73 17.48 4.65 -16.27
N MET A 74 16.58 4.35 -15.32
CA MET A 74 15.89 5.36 -14.52
C MET A 74 16.80 5.95 -13.42
N THR A 75 16.69 7.25 -13.20
CA THR A 75 17.24 7.93 -12.03
C THR A 75 16.52 7.53 -10.74
N ILE A 76 17.13 7.79 -9.58
CA ILE A 76 16.49 7.56 -8.28
C ILE A 76 15.18 8.37 -8.18
N GLU A 77 15.18 9.62 -8.66
CA GLU A 77 14.01 10.49 -8.69
C GLU A 77 12.87 9.91 -9.52
N GLU A 78 13.17 9.37 -10.72
CA GLU A 78 12.18 8.71 -11.56
C GLU A 78 11.64 7.43 -10.92
N LYS A 79 12.53 6.60 -10.36
CA LYS A 79 12.16 5.36 -9.66
C LYS A 79 11.24 5.66 -8.49
N VAL A 80 11.60 6.63 -7.64
CA VAL A 80 10.79 7.02 -6.48
C VAL A 80 9.47 7.60 -6.93
N GLY A 81 9.45 8.46 -7.95
CA GLY A 81 8.22 9.04 -8.49
C GLY A 81 7.21 7.97 -8.94
N GLN A 82 7.68 6.86 -9.53
CA GLN A 82 6.81 5.73 -9.92
C GLN A 82 6.08 5.08 -8.74
N LEU A 83 6.62 5.18 -7.51
CA LEU A 83 6.01 4.60 -6.32
C LEU A 83 4.88 5.45 -5.73
N PHE A 84 4.49 6.57 -6.37
CA PHE A 84 3.42 7.43 -5.88
C PHE A 84 2.21 7.46 -6.80
N LEU A 85 1.05 7.18 -6.20
CA LEU A 85 -0.27 7.48 -6.72
C LEU A 85 -0.75 8.76 -6.02
N ALA A 86 -0.51 9.91 -6.64
CA ALA A 86 -0.89 11.18 -6.04
C ALA A 86 -2.39 11.43 -6.17
N ARG A 87 -3.01 12.15 -5.23
CA ARG A 87 -4.32 12.75 -5.50
C ARG A 87 -4.19 13.76 -6.65
N TYR A 88 -5.12 13.75 -7.60
CA TYR A 88 -5.11 14.71 -8.71
C TYR A 88 -5.17 16.17 -8.19
N PRO A 89 -4.14 17.01 -8.47
CA PRO A 89 -4.03 18.34 -7.87
C PRO A 89 -4.65 19.45 -8.74
N GLY A 90 -5.45 19.10 -9.75
CA GLY A 90 -6.07 20.08 -10.64
C GLY A 90 -5.07 20.73 -11.61
N GLU A 91 -5.05 22.07 -11.64
CA GLU A 91 -4.33 22.86 -12.65
C GLU A 91 -2.81 22.60 -12.67
N ILE A 92 -2.21 22.22 -11.55
CA ILE A 92 -0.77 21.97 -11.43
C ILE A 92 -0.37 20.53 -11.77
N ALA A 93 -1.32 19.67 -12.16
CA ALA A 93 -1.07 18.24 -12.32
C ALA A 93 0.02 17.91 -13.35
N VAL A 94 0.07 18.65 -14.47
CA VAL A 94 1.11 18.44 -15.49
C VAL A 94 2.48 18.84 -14.94
N SER A 95 2.61 20.04 -14.34
CA SER A 95 3.89 20.51 -13.80
C SER A 95 4.41 19.64 -12.66
N ASP A 96 3.53 19.20 -11.77
CA ASP A 96 3.91 18.35 -10.63
C ASP A 96 4.31 16.96 -11.11
N SER A 97 3.62 16.40 -12.11
CA SER A 97 3.99 15.10 -12.68
C SER A 97 5.38 15.12 -13.31
N GLN A 98 5.82 16.26 -13.85
CA GLN A 98 7.15 16.43 -14.44
C GLN A 98 8.20 16.67 -13.34
N THR A 99 7.85 17.45 -12.32
CA THR A 99 8.76 17.80 -11.22
C THR A 99 9.08 16.59 -10.34
N TYR A 100 8.07 15.75 -10.07
CA TYR A 100 8.18 14.62 -9.13
C TYR A 100 8.13 13.24 -9.80
N HIS A 101 8.10 13.19 -11.14
CA HIS A 101 8.05 11.94 -11.91
C HIS A 101 6.92 10.97 -11.49
N ILE A 102 5.76 11.54 -11.12
CA ILE A 102 4.64 10.85 -10.48
C ILE A 102 4.20 9.60 -11.28
N GLY A 103 4.05 8.47 -10.60
CA GLY A 103 3.65 7.19 -11.18
C GLY A 103 2.19 7.13 -11.61
N GLY A 104 1.32 7.89 -10.94
CA GLY A 104 -0.07 8.08 -11.32
C GLY A 104 -0.84 9.12 -10.51
N TYR A 105 -2.03 9.46 -10.98
CA TYR A 105 -3.02 10.26 -10.26
C TYR A 105 -4.29 9.48 -9.95
N LEU A 106 -4.84 9.66 -8.75
CA LEU A 106 -6.17 9.22 -8.34
C LEU A 106 -7.15 10.40 -8.42
N LEU A 107 -8.26 10.21 -9.14
CA LEU A 107 -9.33 11.20 -9.27
C LEU A 107 -10.47 10.90 -8.30
N PHE A 108 -11.01 11.95 -7.69
CA PHE A 108 -12.13 11.93 -6.77
C PHE A 108 -13.38 12.55 -7.39
N GLY A 109 -14.51 12.50 -6.67
CA GLY A 109 -15.81 12.93 -7.21
C GLY A 109 -15.81 14.38 -7.71
N ALA A 110 -15.09 15.27 -7.03
CA ALA A 110 -14.95 16.68 -7.43
C ALA A 110 -14.22 16.83 -8.77
N ASP A 111 -13.32 15.92 -9.12
CA ASP A 111 -12.51 15.99 -10.36
C ASP A 111 -13.31 15.59 -11.60
N PHE A 112 -14.45 14.93 -11.39
CA PHE A 112 -15.45 14.62 -12.41
C PHE A 112 -16.61 15.60 -12.41
N GLU A 113 -16.71 16.48 -11.41
CA GLU A 113 -17.84 17.40 -11.30
C GLU A 113 -17.78 18.43 -12.44
N ASN A 114 -18.90 18.60 -13.16
CA ASN A 114 -19.03 19.49 -14.32
C ASN A 114 -18.16 19.15 -15.55
N GLU A 115 -17.41 18.04 -15.53
CA GLU A 115 -16.69 17.57 -16.70
C GLU A 115 -17.66 17.14 -17.82
N THR A 116 -17.20 17.30 -19.06
CA THR A 116 -17.76 16.64 -20.24
C THR A 116 -16.81 15.52 -20.68
N ALA A 117 -17.28 14.64 -21.56
CA ALA A 117 -16.43 13.60 -22.13
C ALA A 117 -15.14 14.17 -22.75
N ASP A 118 -15.27 15.23 -23.55
CA ASP A 118 -14.13 15.87 -24.22
C ASP A 118 -13.17 16.53 -23.23
N SER A 119 -13.67 17.21 -22.18
CA SER A 119 -12.80 17.86 -21.21
C SER A 119 -12.00 16.87 -20.38
N LEU A 120 -12.64 15.76 -19.97
CA LEU A 120 -11.97 14.68 -19.23
C LEU A 120 -10.91 13.97 -20.09
N LEU A 121 -11.25 13.66 -21.35
CA LEU A 121 -10.29 13.04 -22.28
C LEU A 121 -9.09 13.94 -22.54
N ASN A 122 -9.32 15.23 -22.82
CA ASN A 122 -8.22 16.18 -23.04
C ASN A 122 -7.35 16.33 -21.79
N LYS A 123 -7.97 16.35 -20.61
CA LYS A 123 -7.27 16.40 -19.31
C LYS A 123 -6.35 15.19 -19.15
N ILE A 124 -6.85 13.98 -19.36
CA ILE A 124 -6.08 12.74 -19.21
C ILE A 124 -5.00 12.64 -20.30
N GLN A 125 -5.29 13.02 -21.54
CA GLN A 125 -4.28 13.05 -22.62
C GLN A 125 -3.12 14.00 -22.30
N ALA A 126 -3.40 15.19 -21.74
CA ALA A 126 -2.36 16.13 -21.34
C ALA A 126 -1.47 15.60 -20.20
N LEU A 127 -1.97 14.69 -19.37
CA LEU A 127 -1.17 14.01 -18.33
C LEU A 127 -0.23 12.97 -18.93
N GLN A 128 -0.64 12.31 -20.01
CA GLN A 128 0.15 11.27 -20.69
C GLN A 128 1.16 11.86 -21.69
N SER A 129 0.98 13.10 -22.16
CA SER A 129 1.87 13.71 -23.15
C SER A 129 3.29 13.86 -22.61
N ASP A 130 4.28 13.54 -23.46
CA ASP A 130 5.71 13.66 -23.17
C ASP A 130 6.20 12.80 -21.98
N LYS A 131 5.51 11.68 -21.72
CA LYS A 131 5.93 10.68 -20.72
C LYS A 131 6.52 9.45 -21.40
N GLU A 132 7.73 9.09 -21.02
CA GLU A 132 8.36 7.82 -21.43
C GLU A 132 7.66 6.62 -20.78
N ILE A 133 7.28 6.76 -19.50
CA ILE A 133 6.50 5.79 -18.75
C ILE A 133 5.10 6.38 -18.52
N PRO A 134 4.04 5.80 -19.10
CA PRO A 134 2.68 6.29 -18.91
C PRO A 134 2.26 6.28 -17.45
N MET A 135 1.46 7.26 -17.04
CA MET A 135 0.98 7.38 -15.68
C MET A 135 -0.28 6.58 -15.47
N PHE A 136 -0.45 6.02 -14.27
CA PHE A 136 -1.76 5.52 -13.86
C PHE A 136 -2.75 6.68 -13.67
N ILE A 137 -3.98 6.51 -14.14
CA ILE A 137 -5.16 7.30 -13.81
C ILE A 137 -6.16 6.40 -13.07
N GLY A 138 -6.46 6.71 -11.82
CA GLY A 138 -7.32 5.88 -10.98
C GLY A 138 -8.64 6.52 -10.59
N ALA A 139 -9.59 5.69 -10.16
CA ALA A 139 -10.82 6.13 -9.48
C ALA A 139 -11.43 5.03 -8.59
N ASP A 140 -12.14 5.44 -7.54
CA ASP A 140 -13.01 4.56 -6.72
C ASP A 140 -14.41 4.39 -7.32
N GLU A 141 -14.55 3.57 -8.36
CA GLU A 141 -15.86 3.30 -8.98
C GLU A 141 -16.49 1.99 -8.45
N GLU A 142 -16.71 1.91 -7.13
CA GLU A 142 -17.25 0.71 -6.47
C GLU A 142 -18.71 0.44 -6.84
N GLY A 143 -19.51 1.50 -7.01
CA GLY A 143 -20.97 1.44 -7.08
C GLY A 143 -21.63 1.84 -5.76
N GLY A 144 -22.91 2.23 -5.82
CA GLY A 144 -23.65 2.65 -4.64
C GLY A 144 -23.13 3.97 -4.05
N THR A 145 -22.78 3.96 -2.76
CA THR A 145 -22.34 5.16 -2.02
C THR A 145 -20.97 5.66 -2.47
N VAL A 146 -20.13 4.79 -3.03
CA VAL A 146 -18.81 5.11 -3.58
C VAL A 146 -18.85 5.00 -5.10
N THR A 147 -19.28 6.10 -5.70
CA THR A 147 -19.28 6.33 -7.14
C THR A 147 -18.63 7.68 -7.42
N ARG A 148 -17.84 7.76 -8.48
CA ARG A 148 -17.16 8.99 -8.92
C ARG A 148 -17.67 9.33 -10.31
N ILE A 149 -17.17 8.65 -11.34
CA ILE A 149 -17.40 8.98 -12.74
C ILE A 149 -18.88 8.86 -13.10
N SER A 150 -19.56 7.81 -12.62
CA SER A 150 -20.94 7.54 -12.99
C SER A 150 -21.96 8.50 -12.36
N ARG A 151 -21.55 9.33 -11.39
CA ARG A 151 -22.41 10.37 -10.81
C ARG A 151 -22.56 11.58 -11.73
N ASN A 152 -21.64 11.78 -12.66
CA ASN A 152 -21.75 12.84 -13.65
C ASN A 152 -22.60 12.35 -14.85
N PRO A 153 -23.80 12.93 -15.09
CA PRO A 153 -24.68 12.52 -16.19
C PRO A 153 -24.12 12.83 -17.59
N ASN A 154 -23.05 13.63 -17.69
CA ASN A 154 -22.34 13.87 -18.95
C ASN A 154 -21.36 12.75 -19.28
N LEU A 155 -20.99 11.91 -18.30
CA LEU A 155 -19.95 10.87 -18.43
C LEU A 155 -20.53 9.46 -18.43
N ALA A 156 -21.66 9.24 -17.73
CA ALA A 156 -22.39 7.98 -17.72
C ALA A 156 -23.91 8.22 -17.71
N ALA A 157 -24.68 7.24 -18.17
CA ALA A 157 -26.14 7.34 -18.23
C ALA A 157 -26.81 7.37 -16.85
N SER A 158 -26.24 6.68 -15.88
CA SER A 158 -26.72 6.62 -14.50
C SER A 158 -25.60 6.20 -13.54
N PRO A 159 -25.66 6.59 -12.26
CA PRO A 159 -24.73 6.09 -11.25
C PRO A 159 -24.78 4.56 -11.15
N PHE A 160 -23.62 3.93 -10.98
CA PHE A 160 -23.55 2.49 -10.74
C PHE A 160 -24.24 2.12 -9.42
N GLN A 161 -24.99 1.02 -9.44
CA GLN A 161 -25.70 0.51 -8.26
C GLN A 161 -24.73 -0.13 -7.26
N SER A 162 -25.16 -0.28 -6.00
CA SER A 162 -24.33 -1.00 -5.02
C SER A 162 -24.22 -2.49 -5.39
N PRO A 163 -23.11 -3.15 -5.00
CA PRO A 163 -22.97 -4.59 -5.22
C PRO A 163 -24.16 -5.40 -4.68
N GLN A 164 -24.70 -5.01 -3.51
CA GLN A 164 -25.87 -5.67 -2.92
C GLN A 164 -27.11 -5.57 -3.82
N ALA A 165 -27.41 -4.38 -4.35
CA ALA A 165 -28.58 -4.16 -5.20
C ALA A 165 -28.48 -4.95 -6.51
N ILE A 166 -27.29 -4.98 -7.12
CA ILE A 166 -27.02 -5.73 -8.35
C ILE A 166 -27.19 -7.23 -8.09
N TYR A 167 -26.59 -7.74 -7.02
CA TYR A 167 -26.67 -9.15 -6.66
C TYR A 167 -28.11 -9.58 -6.35
N GLN A 168 -28.86 -8.76 -5.61
CA GLN A 168 -30.26 -9.04 -5.31
C GLN A 168 -31.13 -9.10 -6.57
N ALA A 169 -30.87 -8.22 -7.53
CA ALA A 169 -31.65 -8.14 -8.76
C ALA A 169 -31.28 -9.26 -9.77
N ASN A 170 -29.99 -9.53 -9.95
CA ASN A 170 -29.47 -10.25 -11.11
C ASN A 170 -28.42 -11.32 -10.76
N GLY A 171 -28.13 -11.56 -9.48
CA GLY A 171 -27.16 -12.55 -9.02
C GLY A 171 -25.74 -12.30 -9.54
N TRP A 172 -24.96 -13.38 -9.68
CA TRP A 172 -23.56 -13.30 -10.10
C TRP A 172 -23.38 -12.85 -11.56
N GLU A 173 -24.32 -13.19 -12.45
CA GLU A 173 -24.30 -12.70 -13.84
C GLU A 173 -24.44 -11.18 -13.87
N GLY A 174 -25.28 -10.60 -13.00
CA GLY A 174 -25.40 -9.15 -12.83
C GLY A 174 -24.10 -8.50 -12.39
N ILE A 175 -23.40 -9.10 -11.40
CA ILE A 175 -22.10 -8.60 -10.93
C ILE A 175 -21.06 -8.60 -12.05
N ALA A 176 -20.99 -9.70 -12.83
CA ALA A 176 -20.07 -9.79 -13.95
C ALA A 176 -20.37 -8.74 -15.02
N ALA A 177 -21.64 -8.56 -15.38
CA ALA A 177 -22.07 -7.56 -16.37
C ALA A 177 -21.80 -6.12 -15.91
N ASP A 178 -22.10 -5.79 -14.66
CA ASP A 178 -21.80 -4.48 -14.06
C ASP A 178 -20.30 -4.20 -14.06
N THR A 179 -19.48 -5.20 -13.72
CA THR A 179 -18.01 -5.07 -13.72
C THR A 179 -17.47 -4.76 -15.13
N VAL A 180 -17.96 -5.45 -16.15
CA VAL A 180 -17.57 -5.18 -17.54
C VAL A 180 -18.00 -3.77 -17.97
N GLN A 181 -19.23 -3.36 -17.63
CA GLN A 181 -19.71 -2.02 -17.95
C GLN A 181 -18.89 -0.92 -17.26
N LYS A 182 -18.51 -1.12 -15.99
CA LYS A 182 -17.57 -0.23 -15.29
C LYS A 182 -16.26 -0.12 -16.03
N ALA A 183 -15.67 -1.26 -16.42
CA ALA A 183 -14.41 -1.28 -17.13
C ALA A 183 -14.48 -0.55 -18.48
N GLU A 184 -15.55 -0.77 -19.26
CA GLU A 184 -15.79 -0.08 -20.53
C GLU A 184 -15.89 1.45 -20.34
N ILE A 185 -16.64 1.91 -19.33
CA ILE A 185 -16.76 3.35 -19.06
C ILE A 185 -15.40 3.93 -18.65
N LEU A 186 -14.71 3.32 -17.68
CA LEU A 186 -13.43 3.82 -17.19
C LEU A 186 -12.38 3.89 -18.32
N THR A 187 -12.24 2.80 -19.08
CA THR A 187 -11.31 2.73 -20.22
C THR A 187 -11.65 3.74 -21.32
N SER A 188 -12.94 4.00 -21.57
CA SER A 188 -13.36 5.01 -22.56
C SER A 188 -12.86 6.43 -22.27
N TYR A 189 -12.50 6.71 -21.01
CA TYR A 189 -11.91 7.98 -20.57
C TYR A 189 -10.41 7.87 -20.26
N GLY A 190 -9.78 6.72 -20.47
CA GLY A 190 -8.36 6.51 -20.16
C GLY A 190 -8.07 6.26 -18.67
N ILE A 191 -9.06 5.80 -17.91
CA ILE A 191 -8.92 5.38 -16.51
C ILE A 191 -8.73 3.86 -16.48
N GLN A 192 -7.62 3.44 -15.91
CA GLN A 192 -7.17 2.04 -15.87
C GLN A 192 -7.01 1.52 -14.44
N LEU A 193 -6.86 2.38 -13.42
CA LEU A 193 -6.66 1.92 -12.04
C LEU A 193 -7.99 1.93 -11.30
N GLY A 194 -8.70 0.80 -11.37
CA GLY A 194 -9.93 0.59 -10.62
C GLY A 194 -9.61 0.26 -9.16
N LEU A 195 -9.99 1.14 -8.24
CA LEU A 195 -9.93 0.84 -6.81
C LEU A 195 -11.16 0.05 -6.36
N PHE A 196 -11.38 -1.13 -6.96
CA PHE A 196 -12.47 -2.06 -6.64
C PHE A 196 -12.07 -3.49 -7.09
N PRO A 197 -12.66 -4.56 -6.52
CA PRO A 197 -13.79 -4.59 -5.58
C PRO A 197 -13.41 -4.40 -4.10
N VAL A 198 -14.41 -4.05 -3.28
CA VAL A 198 -14.33 -4.17 -1.82
C VAL A 198 -14.42 -5.65 -1.43
N ALA A 199 -13.35 -6.14 -0.80
CA ALA A 199 -13.17 -7.51 -0.32
C ALA A 199 -13.57 -7.69 1.16
N ASP A 200 -13.94 -6.61 1.84
CA ASP A 200 -14.35 -6.64 3.25
C ASP A 200 -15.59 -7.51 3.48
N VAL A 201 -15.58 -8.26 4.58
CA VAL A 201 -16.71 -9.09 5.02
C VAL A 201 -17.50 -8.36 6.10
N ALA A 202 -18.65 -7.79 5.72
CA ALA A 202 -19.57 -7.16 6.65
C ALA A 202 -20.98 -7.73 6.46
N THR A 203 -21.52 -8.31 7.52
CA THR A 203 -22.89 -8.88 7.56
C THR A 203 -23.80 -8.13 8.53
N ASP A 204 -23.25 -7.26 9.38
CA ASP A 204 -24.02 -6.36 10.23
C ASP A 204 -24.35 -5.08 9.44
N PRO A 205 -25.63 -4.76 9.20
CA PRO A 205 -26.02 -3.52 8.52
C PRO A 205 -25.57 -2.23 9.24
N ASN A 206 -25.19 -2.31 10.51
CA ASN A 206 -24.67 -1.17 11.26
C ASN A 206 -23.15 -0.99 11.11
N ALA A 207 -22.45 -1.95 10.49
CA ALA A 207 -21.03 -1.81 10.20
C ALA A 207 -20.81 -0.69 9.17
N PHE A 208 -19.79 0.13 9.39
CA PHE A 208 -19.48 1.27 8.52
C PHE A 208 -19.34 0.88 7.05
N ILE A 209 -18.65 -0.23 6.78
CA ILE A 209 -18.36 -0.69 5.43
C ILE A 209 -19.54 -1.39 4.75
N TYR A 210 -20.59 -1.78 5.50
CA TYR A 210 -21.63 -2.71 5.03
C TYR A 210 -22.22 -2.33 3.67
N GLU A 211 -22.68 -1.09 3.51
CA GLU A 211 -23.29 -0.55 2.28
C GLU A 211 -22.36 -0.61 1.04
N ARG A 212 -21.04 -0.66 1.25
CA ARG A 212 -20.02 -0.78 0.19
C ARG A 212 -19.71 -2.23 -0.19
N THR A 213 -20.00 -3.18 0.71
CA THR A 213 -19.75 -4.61 0.48
C THR A 213 -20.86 -5.26 -0.35
N ILE A 214 -20.67 -6.54 -0.69
CA ILE A 214 -21.72 -7.41 -1.26
C ILE A 214 -22.75 -7.86 -0.20
N GLY A 215 -22.53 -7.56 1.09
CA GLY A 215 -23.43 -7.92 2.19
C GLY A 215 -23.56 -9.43 2.42
N GLN A 216 -22.56 -10.20 2.02
CA GLN A 216 -22.51 -11.66 2.18
C GLN A 216 -21.46 -12.07 3.22
N ASP A 217 -21.51 -13.34 3.64
CA ASP A 217 -20.46 -13.95 4.45
C ASP A 217 -19.15 -14.11 3.66
N ALA A 218 -18.09 -14.57 4.32
CA ALA A 218 -16.77 -14.74 3.68
C ALA A 218 -16.80 -15.59 2.40
N LYS A 219 -17.68 -16.59 2.31
CA LYS A 219 -17.81 -17.43 1.11
C LYS A 219 -18.48 -16.68 -0.04
N GLY A 220 -19.56 -15.95 0.25
CA GLY A 220 -20.23 -15.10 -0.73
C GLY A 220 -19.32 -13.96 -1.20
N THR A 221 -18.60 -13.31 -0.29
CA THR A 221 -17.63 -12.26 -0.61
C THR A 221 -16.45 -12.80 -1.41
N SER A 222 -15.97 -14.02 -1.12
CA SER A 222 -14.96 -14.69 -1.97
C SER A 222 -15.46 -14.91 -3.39
N THR A 223 -16.71 -15.34 -3.55
CA THR A 223 -17.33 -15.55 -4.88
C THR A 223 -17.50 -14.22 -5.62
N PHE A 224 -17.88 -13.16 -4.90
CA PHE A 224 -17.96 -11.80 -5.45
C PHE A 224 -16.60 -11.32 -5.96
N VAL A 225 -15.56 -11.42 -5.14
CA VAL A 225 -14.18 -11.05 -5.51
C VAL A 225 -13.71 -11.85 -6.72
N GLU A 226 -13.87 -13.17 -6.72
CA GLU A 226 -13.51 -14.01 -7.88
C GLU A 226 -14.26 -13.59 -9.15
N THR A 227 -15.55 -13.26 -9.04
CA THR A 227 -16.37 -12.82 -10.18
C THR A 227 -15.83 -11.51 -10.75
N VAL A 228 -15.63 -10.49 -9.91
CA VAL A 228 -15.14 -9.18 -10.35
C VAL A 228 -13.73 -9.28 -10.94
N VAL A 229 -12.81 -9.97 -10.26
CA VAL A 229 -11.42 -10.13 -10.75
C VAL A 229 -11.41 -10.86 -12.10
N ASN A 230 -12.16 -11.95 -12.25
CA ASN A 230 -12.22 -12.66 -13.53
C ASN A 230 -12.86 -11.82 -14.65
N SER A 231 -13.87 -11.01 -14.33
CA SER A 231 -14.49 -10.10 -15.30
C SER A 231 -13.55 -8.98 -15.76
N LEU A 232 -12.58 -8.57 -14.93
CA LEU A 232 -11.60 -7.53 -15.28
C LEU A 232 -10.36 -8.06 -16.03
N LYS A 233 -10.07 -9.36 -15.98
CA LYS A 233 -8.85 -9.96 -16.59
C LYS A 233 -8.60 -9.57 -18.04
N GLU A 234 -9.65 -9.59 -18.84
CA GLU A 234 -9.58 -9.30 -20.28
C GLU A 234 -9.81 -7.82 -20.59
N THR A 235 -9.83 -6.97 -19.56
CA THR A 235 -10.00 -5.53 -19.67
C THR A 235 -8.68 -4.82 -19.36
N GLN A 236 -8.59 -3.56 -19.79
CA GLN A 236 -7.48 -2.68 -19.44
C GLN A 236 -7.72 -1.95 -18.11
N VAL A 237 -8.40 -2.60 -17.16
CA VAL A 237 -8.63 -2.06 -15.81
C VAL A 237 -7.97 -2.97 -14.78
N VAL A 238 -7.31 -2.34 -13.80
CA VAL A 238 -6.71 -2.97 -12.63
C VAL A 238 -7.82 -3.32 -11.66
N SER A 239 -7.76 -4.56 -11.17
CA SER A 239 -8.53 -5.02 -10.02
C SER A 239 -7.76 -4.76 -8.72
N THR A 240 -8.34 -3.97 -7.80
CA THR A 240 -7.71 -3.66 -6.50
C THR A 240 -8.59 -4.15 -5.37
N LEU A 241 -8.17 -5.19 -4.65
CA LEU A 241 -8.89 -5.63 -3.46
C LEU A 241 -8.64 -4.67 -2.31
N LYS A 242 -9.70 -4.35 -1.56
CA LYS A 242 -9.60 -3.49 -0.38
C LYS A 242 -10.63 -3.82 0.70
N HIS A 243 -10.36 -3.60 1.98
CA HIS A 243 -9.14 -2.95 2.52
C HIS A 243 -8.39 -3.97 3.38
N PHE A 244 -7.24 -4.44 2.93
CA PHE A 244 -6.46 -5.45 3.65
C PHE A 244 -5.94 -4.87 4.97
N PRO A 245 -5.96 -5.60 6.11
CA PRO A 245 -6.26 -7.03 6.32
C PRO A 245 -7.73 -7.44 6.45
N GLY A 246 -8.66 -6.52 6.19
CA GLY A 246 -10.09 -6.70 6.36
C GLY A 246 -10.63 -5.72 7.38
N TYR A 247 -11.58 -4.92 6.94
CA TYR A 247 -12.23 -3.90 7.76
C TYR A 247 -13.27 -4.50 8.72
N GLY A 248 -13.86 -5.64 8.36
CA GLY A 248 -14.87 -6.33 9.16
C GLY A 248 -16.04 -5.44 9.57
N ASN A 249 -16.55 -5.64 10.78
CA ASN A 249 -17.62 -4.82 11.37
C ASN A 249 -17.08 -3.60 12.15
N ASN A 250 -15.87 -3.13 11.86
CA ASN A 250 -15.24 -2.06 12.61
C ASN A 250 -15.85 -0.66 12.31
N LEU A 251 -15.56 0.31 13.19
CA LEU A 251 -15.95 1.73 13.08
C LEU A 251 -15.17 2.46 11.96
N ASP A 252 -15.51 3.71 11.65
CA ASP A 252 -14.93 4.49 10.52
C ASP A 252 -13.52 5.08 10.81
N SER A 253 -12.53 4.72 9.99
CA SER A 253 -11.11 5.09 10.11
C SER A 253 -10.80 6.47 9.55
N HIS A 254 -11.76 7.13 8.91
CA HIS A 254 -11.62 8.51 8.46
C HIS A 254 -11.75 9.51 9.63
N ILE A 255 -12.26 9.06 10.79
CA ILE A 255 -12.54 9.91 11.95
C ILE A 255 -11.55 9.65 13.09
N GLU A 256 -11.21 8.39 13.36
CA GLU A 256 -10.25 7.98 14.39
C GLU A 256 -9.55 6.68 14.01
N ILE A 257 -8.43 6.36 14.66
CA ILE A 257 -7.74 5.08 14.40
C ILE A 257 -8.60 3.91 14.89
N VAL A 258 -8.86 2.97 13.98
CA VAL A 258 -9.66 1.77 14.26
C VAL A 258 -8.73 0.66 14.74
N ARG A 259 -9.01 0.09 15.91
CA ARG A 259 -8.29 -1.08 16.43
C ARG A 259 -9.15 -2.32 16.27
N ASP A 260 -8.61 -3.31 15.56
CA ASP A 260 -9.18 -4.65 15.49
C ASP A 260 -8.51 -5.54 16.54
N GLU A 261 -9.30 -6.00 17.51
CA GLU A 261 -8.86 -6.84 18.62
C GLU A 261 -9.15 -8.32 18.39
N ARG A 262 -9.70 -8.69 17.23
CA ARG A 262 -10.01 -10.09 16.92
C ARG A 262 -8.73 -10.92 16.81
N PRO A 263 -8.75 -12.19 17.26
CA PRO A 263 -7.63 -13.10 17.07
C PRO A 263 -7.32 -13.32 15.58
N ILE A 264 -6.04 -13.48 15.25
CA ILE A 264 -5.61 -13.71 13.87
C ILE A 264 -6.27 -14.93 13.22
N GLU A 265 -6.61 -15.97 13.99
CA GLU A 265 -7.34 -17.14 13.49
C GLU A 265 -8.75 -16.81 13.00
N GLU A 266 -9.41 -15.81 13.61
CA GLU A 266 -10.71 -15.34 13.13
C GLU A 266 -10.56 -14.62 11.79
N LEU A 267 -9.54 -13.79 11.64
CA LEU A 267 -9.22 -13.11 10.38
C LEU A 267 -8.91 -14.13 9.27
N ARG A 268 -8.09 -15.15 9.56
CA ARG A 268 -7.77 -16.24 8.61
C ARG A 268 -9.00 -17.00 8.15
N GLN A 269 -9.97 -17.22 9.04
CA GLN A 269 -11.18 -17.99 8.75
C GLN A 269 -12.32 -17.15 8.18
N ASN A 270 -12.17 -15.84 8.09
CA ASN A 270 -13.21 -14.92 7.62
C ASN A 270 -12.64 -13.88 6.67
N ASP A 271 -11.96 -12.86 7.19
CA ASP A 271 -11.53 -11.67 6.46
C ASP A 271 -10.47 -11.96 5.38
N PHE A 272 -9.60 -12.95 5.56
CA PHE A 272 -8.56 -13.31 4.57
C PHE A 272 -9.10 -14.13 3.40
N LEU A 273 -10.27 -14.79 3.55
CA LEU A 273 -10.78 -15.70 2.54
C LEU A 273 -11.07 -14.98 1.20
N PRO A 274 -11.71 -13.78 1.16
CA PRO A 274 -11.87 -13.05 -0.08
C PRO A 274 -10.55 -12.60 -0.73
N PHE A 275 -9.55 -12.22 0.07
CA PHE A 275 -8.22 -11.88 -0.46
C PHE A 275 -7.54 -13.11 -1.08
N GLN A 276 -7.57 -14.26 -0.41
CA GLN A 276 -7.05 -15.52 -0.96
C GLN A 276 -7.75 -15.90 -2.27
N ALA A 277 -9.07 -15.72 -2.33
CA ALA A 277 -9.87 -15.99 -3.52
C ALA A 277 -9.47 -15.08 -4.68
N GLY A 278 -9.28 -13.79 -4.44
CA GLY A 278 -8.81 -12.84 -5.45
C GLY A 278 -7.35 -13.07 -5.87
N ILE A 279 -6.45 -13.40 -4.95
CA ILE A 279 -5.06 -13.79 -5.26
C ILE A 279 -5.05 -15.01 -6.18
N LYS A 280 -5.83 -16.05 -5.86
CA LYS A 280 -5.97 -17.24 -6.71
C LYS A 280 -6.60 -16.90 -8.07
N ALA A 281 -7.52 -15.95 -8.10
CA ALA A 281 -8.08 -15.45 -9.34
C ALA A 281 -7.08 -14.58 -10.13
N GLY A 282 -5.96 -14.16 -9.57
CA GLY A 282 -4.97 -13.34 -10.27
C GLY A 282 -5.27 -11.84 -10.20
N VAL A 283 -5.72 -11.36 -9.04
CA VAL A 283 -5.90 -9.93 -8.77
C VAL A 283 -4.58 -9.16 -8.96
N ASP A 284 -4.70 -7.93 -9.46
CA ASP A 284 -3.55 -7.11 -9.82
C ASP A 284 -2.90 -6.44 -8.62
N SER A 285 -3.74 -5.89 -7.74
CA SER A 285 -3.30 -5.08 -6.61
C SER A 285 -4.15 -5.29 -5.35
N ILE A 286 -3.55 -4.98 -4.21
CA ILE A 286 -4.22 -5.00 -2.91
C ILE A 286 -3.92 -3.67 -2.20
N LEU A 287 -4.96 -3.01 -1.72
CA LEU A 287 -4.86 -1.79 -0.91
C LEU A 287 -4.94 -2.13 0.58
N VAL A 288 -3.99 -1.60 1.35
CA VAL A 288 -3.82 -1.82 2.79
C VAL A 288 -4.38 -0.62 3.57
N SER A 289 -5.33 -0.87 4.47
CA SER A 289 -5.96 0.15 5.30
C SER A 289 -5.04 0.68 6.42
N HIS A 290 -5.54 1.68 7.13
CA HIS A 290 -4.88 2.26 8.30
C HIS A 290 -5.41 1.72 9.65
N ASN A 291 -6.18 0.63 9.68
CA ASN A 291 -6.56 0.02 10.96
C ASN A 291 -5.35 -0.64 11.65
N ILE A 292 -5.39 -0.73 12.97
CA ILE A 292 -4.40 -1.47 13.77
C ILE A 292 -4.99 -2.84 14.06
N VAL A 293 -4.38 -3.89 13.52
CA VAL A 293 -4.77 -5.27 13.81
C VAL A 293 -3.87 -5.82 14.90
N THR A 294 -4.35 -5.73 16.14
CA THR A 294 -3.54 -5.98 17.34
C THR A 294 -2.98 -7.40 17.43
N SER A 295 -3.66 -8.36 16.80
CA SER A 295 -3.22 -9.75 16.72
C SER A 295 -2.09 -10.01 15.72
N ILE A 296 -1.77 -9.02 14.86
CA ILE A 296 -0.64 -9.05 13.92
C ILE A 296 0.43 -8.04 14.34
N ASP A 297 0.03 -6.77 14.49
CA ASP A 297 0.90 -5.69 14.93
C ASP A 297 0.13 -4.69 15.81
N PRO A 298 0.37 -4.65 17.13
CA PRO A 298 -0.37 -3.77 18.03
C PRO A 298 0.11 -2.32 18.04
N ASP A 299 1.29 -2.06 17.47
CA ASP A 299 2.05 -0.81 17.65
C ASP A 299 1.79 0.22 16.55
N VAL A 300 1.50 -0.23 15.33
CA VAL A 300 1.38 0.64 14.15
C VAL A 300 0.19 0.26 13.25
N PRO A 301 -0.38 1.24 12.51
CA PRO A 301 -1.38 0.99 11.46
C PRO A 301 -0.91 0.01 10.40
N ALA A 302 -1.85 -0.72 9.80
CA ALA A 302 -1.53 -1.81 8.88
C ALA A 302 -0.71 -1.37 7.66
N SER A 303 -1.02 -0.21 7.06
CA SER A 303 -0.31 0.35 5.91
C SER A 303 1.18 0.66 6.16
N ILE A 304 1.60 0.82 7.42
CA ILE A 304 3.01 1.05 7.78
C ILE A 304 3.61 -0.10 8.60
N SER A 305 2.93 -1.25 8.66
CA SER A 305 3.41 -2.45 9.36
C SER A 305 4.10 -3.42 8.40
N PRO A 306 5.40 -3.73 8.60
CA PRO A 306 6.06 -4.82 7.88
C PRO A 306 5.40 -6.18 8.13
N LYS A 307 4.82 -6.40 9.33
CA LYS A 307 4.18 -7.68 9.69
C LYS A 307 2.94 -7.94 8.85
N ILE A 308 2.16 -6.90 8.54
CA ILE A 308 0.99 -6.99 7.67
C ILE A 308 1.40 -7.36 6.24
N ASN A 309 2.46 -6.74 5.73
CA ASN A 309 3.01 -7.11 4.42
C ASN A 309 3.58 -8.54 4.40
N HIS A 310 4.23 -9.01 5.47
CA HIS A 310 4.64 -10.41 5.57
C HIS A 310 3.45 -11.38 5.49
N VAL A 311 2.29 -11.03 6.08
CA VAL A 311 1.07 -11.84 5.90
C VAL A 311 0.66 -11.86 4.41
N LEU A 312 0.63 -10.72 3.73
CA LEU A 312 0.30 -10.66 2.29
C LEU A 312 1.27 -11.46 1.42
N ARG A 313 2.57 -11.24 1.59
CA ARG A 313 3.63 -11.81 0.74
C ARG A 313 3.89 -13.27 1.06
N ASP A 314 4.08 -13.60 2.34
CA ASP A 314 4.59 -14.90 2.76
C ASP A 314 3.46 -15.89 3.08
N GLU A 315 2.40 -15.45 3.76
CA GLU A 315 1.28 -16.32 4.14
C GLU A 315 0.26 -16.47 3.01
N LEU A 316 -0.15 -15.36 2.39
CA LEU A 316 -1.16 -15.37 1.32
C LEU A 316 -0.56 -15.51 -0.09
N GLY A 317 0.75 -15.34 -0.24
CA GLY A 317 1.46 -15.56 -1.51
C GLY A 317 1.20 -14.49 -2.58
N PHE A 318 0.84 -13.27 -2.17
CA PHE A 318 0.53 -12.19 -3.12
C PHE A 318 1.80 -11.56 -3.70
N ASN A 319 1.93 -11.59 -5.03
CA ASN A 319 3.11 -11.06 -5.74
C ASN A 319 2.84 -9.81 -6.59
N GLY A 320 1.58 -9.34 -6.65
CA GLY A 320 1.20 -8.13 -7.36
C GLY A 320 1.54 -6.84 -6.60
N VAL A 321 0.96 -5.72 -7.03
CA VAL A 321 1.23 -4.39 -6.43
C VAL A 321 0.49 -4.26 -5.10
N VAL A 322 1.22 -4.02 -4.01
CA VAL A 322 0.61 -3.62 -2.73
C VAL A 322 0.62 -2.10 -2.65
N MET A 323 -0.50 -1.50 -2.27
CA MET A 323 -0.61 -0.06 -2.11
C MET A 323 -1.22 0.34 -0.77
N THR A 324 -0.94 1.56 -0.32
CA THR A 324 -1.60 2.12 0.86
C THR A 324 -2.98 2.67 0.51
N ASP A 325 -3.85 2.76 1.53
CA ASP A 325 -4.90 3.79 1.54
C ASP A 325 -4.28 5.20 1.63
N ASP A 326 -5.11 6.25 1.56
CA ASP A 326 -4.62 7.64 1.51
C ASP A 326 -3.87 8.03 2.78
N MET A 327 -2.56 8.25 2.64
CA MET A 327 -1.65 8.55 3.75
C MET A 327 -1.97 9.87 4.46
N ASP A 328 -2.79 10.73 3.86
CA ASP A 328 -3.27 11.97 4.46
C ASP A 328 -4.54 11.78 5.33
N MET A 329 -5.00 10.55 5.53
CA MET A 329 -6.10 10.24 6.47
C MET A 329 -5.74 10.58 7.92
N VAL A 330 -6.68 11.20 8.62
CA VAL A 330 -6.49 11.80 9.96
C VAL A 330 -5.90 10.82 10.98
N GLY A 331 -6.37 9.57 10.99
CA GLY A 331 -5.94 8.57 11.97
C GLY A 331 -4.46 8.20 11.91
N LEU A 332 -3.77 8.47 10.78
CA LEU A 332 -2.35 8.13 10.62
C LEU A 332 -1.42 9.17 11.26
N ALA A 333 -1.87 10.43 11.39
CA ALA A 333 -1.07 11.54 11.86
C ALA A 333 -0.58 11.41 13.32
N ASP A 334 -1.25 10.57 14.12
CA ASP A 334 -0.86 10.27 15.51
C ASP A 334 0.35 9.32 15.61
N PHE A 335 0.69 8.61 14.53
CA PHE A 335 1.74 7.59 14.50
C PHE A 335 2.99 8.02 13.74
N ILE A 336 2.82 8.88 12.74
CA ILE A 336 3.92 9.29 11.88
C ILE A 336 3.67 10.68 11.30
N SER A 337 4.76 11.42 11.08
CA SER A 337 4.69 12.69 10.37
C SER A 337 4.31 12.48 8.91
N GLN A 338 3.57 13.42 8.31
CA GLN A 338 3.19 13.33 6.90
C GLN A 338 4.40 13.29 5.96
N GLU A 339 5.53 13.88 6.37
CA GLU A 339 6.80 13.84 5.61
C GLU A 339 7.39 12.42 5.56
N GLU A 340 7.38 11.70 6.68
CA GLU A 340 7.97 10.36 6.79
C GLU A 340 7.01 9.24 6.39
N ALA A 341 5.71 9.52 6.31
CA ALA A 341 4.66 8.52 6.14
C ALA A 341 4.87 7.67 4.87
N GLY A 342 5.16 8.31 3.73
CA GLY A 342 5.45 7.60 2.48
C GLY A 342 6.67 6.68 2.58
N LEU A 343 7.76 7.13 3.22
CA LEU A 343 8.94 6.29 3.42
C LEU A 343 8.65 5.10 4.33
N ALA A 344 7.86 5.28 5.39
CA ALA A 344 7.49 4.19 6.29
C ALA A 344 6.61 3.14 5.59
N ALA A 345 5.67 3.56 4.74
CA ALA A 345 4.87 2.64 3.93
C ALA A 345 5.75 1.81 2.98
N LEU A 346 6.72 2.42 2.30
CA LEU A 346 7.65 1.70 1.42
C LEU A 346 8.54 0.73 2.22
N LYS A 347 9.06 1.15 3.36
CA LYS A 347 9.83 0.28 4.28
C LYS A 347 9.00 -0.87 4.84
N ALA A 348 7.68 -0.67 4.97
CA ALA A 348 6.76 -1.73 5.36
C ALA A 348 6.52 -2.76 4.25
N GLY A 349 6.90 -2.48 2.99
CA GLY A 349 6.77 -3.42 1.87
C GLY A 349 5.65 -3.09 0.87
N ASN A 350 5.02 -1.92 1.01
CA ASN A 350 4.11 -1.40 -0.03
C ASN A 350 4.93 -0.98 -1.26
N ASP A 351 4.37 -1.19 -2.44
CA ASP A 351 4.97 -0.77 -3.71
C ASP A 351 4.49 0.62 -4.14
N LEU A 352 3.23 0.96 -3.87
CA LEU A 352 2.60 2.21 -4.31
C LEU A 352 1.98 2.98 -3.13
N VAL A 353 2.32 4.25 -3.00
CA VAL A 353 1.85 5.13 -1.92
C VAL A 353 0.76 6.05 -2.46
N LEU A 354 -0.46 5.94 -1.91
CA LEU A 354 -1.54 6.88 -2.17
C LEU A 354 -1.39 8.10 -1.26
N SER A 355 -1.24 9.30 -1.82
CA SER A 355 -0.93 10.49 -1.02
C SER A 355 -1.34 11.82 -1.68
N SER A 356 -1.81 12.74 -0.86
CA SER A 356 -1.96 14.17 -1.19
C SER A 356 -0.72 14.99 -0.80
N SER A 357 0.10 14.51 0.13
CA SER A 357 1.36 15.11 0.60
C SER A 357 2.60 14.68 -0.22
N TYR A 358 2.41 14.21 -1.45
CA TYR A 358 3.48 13.68 -2.32
C TYR A 358 4.67 14.66 -2.49
N ALA A 359 4.41 15.97 -2.52
CA ALA A 359 5.42 17.01 -2.73
C ALA A 359 6.48 17.08 -1.63
N VAL A 360 6.15 16.67 -0.39
CA VAL A 360 7.12 16.56 0.72
C VAL A 360 7.63 15.13 0.90
N GLN A 361 6.81 14.12 0.57
CA GLN A 361 7.17 12.72 0.74
C GLN A 361 8.17 12.23 -0.32
N ILE A 362 8.01 12.60 -1.59
CA ILE A 362 8.90 12.17 -2.68
C ILE A 362 10.35 12.61 -2.43
N PRO A 363 10.65 13.90 -2.14
CA PRO A 363 12.01 14.32 -1.80
C PRO A 363 12.59 13.58 -0.58
N THR A 364 11.76 13.30 0.41
CA THR A 364 12.16 12.56 1.62
C THR A 364 12.59 11.13 1.29
N VAL A 365 11.83 10.43 0.44
CA VAL A 365 12.18 9.07 -0.02
C VAL A 365 13.44 9.10 -0.90
N VAL A 366 13.56 10.06 -1.82
CA VAL A 366 14.79 10.23 -2.63
C VAL A 366 16.01 10.40 -1.73
N GLN A 367 15.92 11.22 -0.68
CA GLN A 367 17.02 11.42 0.26
C GLN A 367 17.34 10.16 1.07
N ALA A 368 16.31 9.42 1.50
CA ALA A 368 16.50 8.14 2.20
C ALA A 368 17.22 7.10 1.34
N VAL A 369 16.93 7.04 0.02
CA VAL A 369 17.65 6.16 -0.90
C VAL A 369 19.11 6.58 -1.05
N LYS A 370 19.36 7.88 -1.27
CA LYS A 370 20.72 8.42 -1.41
C LYS A 370 21.57 8.21 -0.15
N ASN A 371 20.94 8.20 1.03
CA ASN A 371 21.62 7.95 2.30
C ASN A 371 21.77 6.46 2.65
N GLY A 372 21.13 5.56 1.90
CA GLY A 372 21.12 4.12 2.19
C GLY A 372 20.10 3.68 3.26
N ASP A 373 19.22 4.58 3.70
CA ASP A 373 18.16 4.28 4.66
C ASP A 373 17.02 3.48 4.01
N TYR A 374 16.88 3.54 2.68
CA TYR A 374 16.03 2.69 1.87
C TYR A 374 16.84 2.16 0.69
N SER A 375 17.03 0.85 0.58
CA SER A 375 17.94 0.28 -0.42
C SER A 375 17.40 0.42 -1.84
N GLU A 376 18.27 0.72 -2.81
CA GLU A 376 17.92 0.75 -4.23
C GLU A 376 17.35 -0.59 -4.73
N ALA A 377 17.81 -1.73 -4.20
CA ALA A 377 17.24 -3.04 -4.54
C ALA A 377 15.75 -3.18 -4.14
N ALA A 378 15.36 -2.63 -2.99
CA ALA A 378 13.96 -2.61 -2.55
C ALA A 378 13.12 -1.67 -3.43
N LEU A 379 13.66 -0.49 -3.74
CA LEU A 379 13.09 0.45 -4.71
C LEU A 379 12.84 -0.21 -6.06
N ASP A 380 13.86 -0.85 -6.64
CA ASP A 380 13.77 -1.51 -7.95
C ASP A 380 12.73 -2.63 -7.96
N THR A 381 12.63 -3.40 -6.87
CA THR A 381 11.62 -4.46 -6.74
C THR A 381 10.20 -3.90 -6.83
N SER A 382 9.92 -2.78 -6.18
CA SER A 382 8.60 -2.14 -6.23
C SER A 382 8.33 -1.49 -7.60
N VAL A 383 9.34 -0.82 -8.19
CA VAL A 383 9.23 -0.26 -9.55
C VAL A 383 8.94 -1.38 -10.55
N GLU A 384 9.61 -2.52 -10.47
CA GLU A 384 9.38 -3.66 -11.34
C GLU A 384 7.93 -4.13 -11.31
N ARG A 385 7.33 -4.30 -10.12
CA ARG A 385 5.91 -4.69 -10.01
C ARG A 385 4.99 -3.67 -10.67
N ILE A 386 5.26 -2.38 -10.49
CA ILE A 386 4.47 -1.30 -11.07
C ILE A 386 4.60 -1.26 -12.59
N LEU A 387 5.81 -1.36 -13.14
CA LEU A 387 6.01 -1.34 -14.60
C LEU A 387 5.46 -2.61 -15.26
N ARG A 388 5.57 -3.78 -14.62
CA ARG A 388 4.91 -5.00 -15.10
C ARG A 388 3.39 -4.88 -15.10
N LEU A 389 2.81 -4.22 -14.11
CA LEU A 389 1.37 -3.93 -14.10
C LEU A 389 0.98 -2.99 -15.25
N LYS A 390 1.77 -1.95 -15.54
CA LYS A 390 1.57 -1.07 -16.70
C LYS A 390 1.68 -1.84 -18.02
N GLN A 391 2.65 -2.75 -18.14
CA GLN A 391 2.80 -3.62 -19.30
C GLN A 391 1.59 -4.56 -19.47
N ARG A 392 1.09 -5.17 -18.38
CA ARG A 392 -0.13 -6.01 -18.41
C ARG A 392 -1.34 -5.27 -18.98
N LEU A 393 -1.47 -3.99 -18.68
CA LEU A 393 -2.56 -3.14 -19.16
C LEU A 393 -2.38 -2.70 -20.63
N GLY A 394 -1.27 -3.05 -21.27
CA GLY A 394 -0.91 -2.60 -22.61
C GLY A 394 -0.51 -1.11 -22.66
N MET A 395 -0.09 -0.55 -21.53
CA MET A 395 0.40 0.84 -21.47
C MET A 395 1.86 0.93 -21.90
N MET A 396 2.61 -0.16 -21.83
CA MET A 396 4.02 -0.26 -22.18
C MET A 396 4.22 -1.49 -23.08
N GLU A 397 5.20 -1.42 -23.99
CA GLU A 397 5.58 -2.53 -24.88
C GLU A 397 6.46 -3.58 -24.20
#